data_AF-A0A3D2MFS8-F1
#
_entry.id   AF-A0A3D2MFS8-F1
#
_cell.length_a   1.000
_cell.length_b   1.000
_cell.length_c   1.000
_cell.angle_alpha   90.00
_cell.angle_beta   90.00
_cell.angle_gamma   90.00
#
_symmetry.space_group_name_H-M   'P 1'
#
loop_
_entity.id
_entity.type
_entity.pdbx_description
1 polymer ?
#
loop_
_entity_poly.entity_id
_entity_poly.type
_entity_poly.pdbx_seq_one_letter_code
_entity_poly.pdbx_strand_id
1 'polypeptide(L)'
;MTIETKKLVISEELKRKIEMICKFAYVEYSFTNGYIINLKNTNIAYVKPHILKVKGNDYLIFEDSENVFINGYNNKIKFKDLEQYLKMN
;
A
#
# COMPACT_ATOMS: atom_id res chain seq x y z
N MET A 1 -24.28 6.16 -13.46
CA MET A 1 -23.68 5.64 -12.21
C MET A 1 -22.71 6.69 -11.71
N THR A 2 -22.92 7.23 -10.51
CA THR A 2 -22.09 8.33 -9.98
C THR A 2 -21.09 7.76 -9.00
N ILE A 3 -19.81 8.14 -9.14
CA ILE A 3 -18.71 7.63 -8.33
C ILE A 3 -18.21 8.78 -7.45
N GLU A 4 -18.06 8.54 -6.15
CA GLU A 4 -17.39 9.45 -5.23
C GLU A 4 -16.05 8.88 -4.79
N THR A 5 -15.00 9.69 -4.89
CA THR A 5 -13.67 9.28 -4.48
C THR A 5 -13.25 10.10 -3.27
N LYS A 6 -12.94 9.43 -2.16
CA LYS A 6 -12.36 10.04 -0.96
C LYS A 6 -10.92 9.55 -0.80
N LYS A 7 -9.99 10.47 -0.55
CA LYS A 7 -8.60 10.11 -0.22
C LYS A 7 -8.59 9.34 1.09
N LEU A 8 -7.93 8.17 1.09
CA LEU A 8 -7.68 7.41 2.32
C LEU A 8 -6.35 7.89 2.88
N VAL A 9 -6.40 8.55 4.03
CA VAL A 9 -5.18 8.95 4.75
C VAL A 9 -4.66 7.70 5.45
N ILE A 10 -3.40 7.35 5.18
CA ILE A 10 -2.72 6.25 5.88
C ILE A 10 -2.58 6.61 7.37
N SER A 11 -2.71 5.62 8.25
CA SER A 11 -2.39 5.76 9.66
C SER A 11 -0.92 6.10 9.84
N GLU A 12 -0.66 6.97 10.82
CA GLU A 12 0.69 7.43 11.10
C GLU A 12 1.59 6.30 11.59
N GLU A 13 1.02 5.31 12.28
CA GLU A 13 1.73 4.09 12.70
C GLU A 13 2.23 3.26 11.51
N LEU A 14 1.35 2.99 10.53
CA LEU A 14 1.74 2.20 9.36
C LEU A 14 2.73 2.96 8.50
N LYS A 15 2.50 4.27 8.30
CA LYS A 15 3.44 5.14 7.58
C LYS A 15 4.83 5.10 8.22
N ARG A 16 4.92 5.29 9.53
CA ARG A 16 6.19 5.27 10.26
C ARG A 16 6.90 3.92 10.15
N LYS A 17 6.16 2.81 10.18
CA LYS A 17 6.73 1.46 9.96
C LYS A 17 7.31 1.32 8.55
N ILE A 18 6.59 1.75 7.53
CA ILE A 18 7.07 1.70 6.13
C ILE A 18 8.31 2.58 5.94
N GLU A 19 8.29 3.81 6.47
CA GLU A 19 9.44 4.73 6.41
C GLU A 19 10.67 4.14 7.10
N MET A 20 10.49 3.52 8.28
CA MET A 20 11.57 2.80 8.97
C MET A 20 12.11 1.66 8.12
N ILE A 21 11.24 0.80 7.59
CA ILE A 21 11.65 -0.34 6.74
C ILE A 21 12.45 0.14 5.54
N CYS A 22 11.97 1.17 4.82
CA CYS A 22 12.67 1.70 3.66
C CYS A 22 14.03 2.31 4.03
N LYS A 23 14.12 2.99 5.19
CA LYS A 23 15.37 3.53 5.73
C LYS A 23 16.36 2.42 6.11
N PHE A 24 15.90 1.33 6.71
CA PHE A 24 16.72 0.15 7.05
C PHE A 24 17.16 -0.65 5.82
N ALA A 25 16.31 -0.72 4.80
CA ALA A 25 16.63 -1.33 3.53
C ALA A 25 17.56 -0.47 2.65
N TYR A 26 17.76 0.81 3.01
CA TYR A 26 18.55 1.78 2.24
C TYR A 26 18.10 1.88 0.77
N VAL A 27 16.78 2.00 0.58
CA VAL A 27 16.15 2.07 -0.75
C VAL A 27 15.42 3.38 -0.95
N GLU A 28 15.50 3.93 -2.16
CA GLU A 28 14.63 5.04 -2.56
C GLU A 28 13.20 4.53 -2.77
N TYR A 29 12.25 5.25 -2.20
CA TYR A 29 10.84 4.91 -2.27
C TYR A 29 9.96 6.11 -2.56
N SER A 30 8.85 5.86 -3.25
CA SER A 30 7.77 6.83 -3.42
C SER A 30 6.49 6.24 -2.85
N PHE A 31 5.79 7.00 -2.03
CA PHE A 31 4.57 6.53 -1.38
C PHE A 31 3.36 7.32 -1.85
N THR A 32 2.33 6.62 -2.30
CA THR A 32 1.06 7.19 -2.76
C THR A 32 -0.09 6.65 -1.93
N ASN A 33 -0.91 7.57 -1.41
CA ASN A 33 -2.09 7.22 -0.63
C ASN A 33 -3.16 6.51 -1.47
N GLY A 34 -3.86 5.57 -0.82
CA GLY A 34 -5.04 4.92 -1.35
C GLY A 34 -6.26 5.83 -1.42
N TYR A 35 -7.37 5.27 -1.91
CA TYR A 35 -8.64 5.98 -2.06
C TYR A 35 -9.78 5.03 -1.76
N ILE A 36 -10.84 5.54 -1.14
CA ILE A 36 -12.12 4.85 -1.07
C ILE A 36 -12.99 5.38 -2.20
N ILE A 37 -13.46 4.46 -3.03
CA ILE A 37 -14.36 4.73 -4.15
C ILE A 37 -15.73 4.24 -3.71
N ASN A 38 -16.64 5.18 -3.46
CA ASN A 38 -18.02 4.88 -3.09
C ASN A 38 -18.92 4.97 -4.32
N LEU A 39 -19.76 3.96 -4.52
CA LEU A 39 -20.63 3.85 -5.67
C LEU A 39 -22.02 4.37 -5.28
N LYS A 40 -22.35 5.61 -5.71
CA LYS A 40 -23.59 6.27 -5.28
C LYS A 40 -24.82 5.41 -5.59
N ASN A 41 -25.79 5.46 -4.69
CA ASN A 41 -27.05 4.73 -4.75
C ASN A 41 -26.89 3.20 -4.57
N THR A 42 -25.71 2.75 -4.12
CA THR A 42 -25.46 1.37 -3.70
C THR A 42 -24.75 1.36 -2.35
N ASN A 43 -24.77 0.24 -1.63
CA ASN A 43 -23.99 0.04 -0.41
C ASN A 43 -22.63 -0.63 -0.72
N ILE A 44 -22.02 -0.28 -1.86
CA ILE A 44 -20.77 -0.89 -2.34
C ILE A 44 -19.69 0.18 -2.33
N ALA A 45 -18.61 -0.10 -1.61
CA ALA A 45 -17.41 0.72 -1.58
C ALA A 45 -16.18 -0.14 -1.92
N TYR A 46 -15.30 0.41 -2.75
CA TYR A 46 -14.02 -0.20 -3.09
C TYR A 46 -12.89 0.55 -2.41
N VAL A 47 -11.93 -0.19 -1.86
CA VAL A 47 -10.71 0.37 -1.27
C VAL A 47 -9.57 0.14 -2.24
N LYS A 48 -8.99 1.24 -2.72
CA LYS A 48 -7.74 1.23 -3.45
C LYS A 48 -6.58 1.23 -2.45
N PRO A 49 -5.64 0.28 -2.52
CA PRO A 49 -4.53 0.18 -1.58
C PRO A 49 -3.62 1.41 -1.64
N HIS A 50 -2.85 1.58 -0.57
CA HIS A 50 -1.68 2.46 -0.59
C HIS A 50 -0.60 1.82 -1.45
N ILE A 51 0.10 2.63 -2.23
CA ILE A 51 1.11 2.15 -3.18
C ILE A 51 2.47 2.67 -2.74
N LEU A 52 3.35 1.76 -2.38
CA LEU A 52 4.76 2.02 -2.14
C LEU A 52 5.53 1.58 -3.39
N LYS A 53 6.17 2.50 -4.10
CA LYS A 53 7.04 2.21 -5.24
C LYS A 53 8.48 2.15 -4.77
N VAL A 54 9.16 1.02 -4.99
CA VAL A 54 10.59 0.86 -4.68
C VAL A 54 11.27 0.16 -5.85
N LYS A 55 12.37 0.75 -6.36
CA LYS A 55 13.16 0.20 -7.49
C LYS A 55 12.31 -0.23 -8.70
N GLY A 56 11.26 0.53 -9.01
CA GLY A 56 10.34 0.24 -10.13
C GLY A 56 9.28 -0.83 -9.86
N ASN A 57 9.26 -1.44 -8.67
CA ASN A 57 8.21 -2.38 -8.24
C ASN A 57 7.13 -1.65 -7.43
N ASP A 58 5.87 -2.02 -7.66
CA ASP A 58 4.71 -1.48 -6.95
C ASP A 58 4.30 -2.44 -5.81
N TYR A 59 4.34 -1.96 -4.58
CA TYR A 59 3.92 -2.68 -3.39
C TYR A 59 2.58 -2.13 -2.89
N LEU A 60 1.55 -2.96 -2.90
CA LEU A 60 0.19 -2.61 -2.50
C LEU A 60 -0.01 -2.97 -1.03
N ILE A 61 -0.30 -1.96 -0.21
CA ILE A 61 -0.42 -2.06 1.24
C ILE A 61 -1.83 -1.66 1.65
N PHE A 62 -2.42 -2.46 2.54
CA PHE A 62 -3.71 -2.20 3.16
C PHE A 62 -3.50 -2.02 4.67
N GLU A 63 -4.18 -1.06 5.28
CA GLU A 63 -4.11 -0.74 6.72
C GLU A 63 -4.23 -1.99 7.60
N ASP A 64 -5.31 -2.74 7.42
CA ASP A 64 -5.66 -3.90 8.25
C ASP A 64 -5.18 -5.22 7.63
N SER A 65 -4.15 -5.21 6.78
CA SER A 65 -3.61 -6.43 6.19
C SER A 65 -2.17 -6.70 6.59
N GLU A 66 -1.93 -7.94 7.02
CA GLU A 66 -0.58 -8.44 7.25
C GLU A 66 0.17 -8.76 5.94
N ASN A 67 -0.52 -8.72 4.80
CA ASN A 67 0.07 -9.04 3.50
C ASN A 67 0.29 -7.77 2.68
N VAL A 68 1.43 -7.74 1.99
CA VAL A 68 1.77 -6.73 0.99
C VAL A 68 1.79 -7.43 -0.37
N PHE A 69 1.03 -6.90 -1.33
CA PHE A 69 1.01 -7.46 -2.67
C PHE A 69 2.05 -6.79 -3.56
N ILE A 70 2.63 -7.53 -4.50
CA ILE A 70 3.75 -7.08 -5.33
C ILE A 70 3.33 -7.08 -6.80
N ASN A 71 3.52 -5.94 -7.44
CA ASN A 71 3.26 -5.69 -8.86
C ASN A 71 1.88 -6.17 -9.34
N GLY A 72 0.85 -5.98 -8.50
CA GLY A 72 -0.50 -6.51 -8.68
C GLY A 72 -0.95 -7.34 -7.49
N TYR A 73 -1.88 -8.28 -7.70
CA TYR A 73 -2.48 -9.11 -6.63
C TYR A 73 -2.08 -10.59 -6.68
N ASN A 74 -1.29 -11.00 -7.68
CA ASN A 74 -0.89 -12.40 -7.86
C ASN A 74 0.18 -12.83 -6.86
N ASN A 75 1.13 -11.95 -6.57
CA ASN A 75 2.22 -12.19 -5.63
C ASN A 75 1.97 -11.40 -4.36
N LYS A 76 2.22 -12.03 -3.21
CA LYS A 76 2.12 -11.39 -1.90
C LYS A 76 3.22 -11.89 -0.97
N ILE A 77 3.66 -11.01 -0.10
CA ILE A 77 4.58 -11.30 1.01
C ILE A 77 3.95 -10.83 2.31
N LYS A 78 4.45 -11.29 3.45
CA LYS A 78 4.05 -10.73 4.73
C LYS A 78 4.72 -9.38 4.92
N PHE A 79 4.03 -8.44 5.57
CA PHE A 79 4.57 -7.13 5.90
C PHE A 79 5.86 -7.23 6.74
N LYS A 80 5.97 -8.25 7.59
CA LYS A 80 7.19 -8.54 8.38
C LYS A 80 8.41 -8.85 7.51
N ASP A 81 8.20 -9.45 6.35
CA ASP A 81 9.26 -9.87 5.43
C ASP A 81 9.61 -8.77 4.40
N LEU A 82 8.88 -7.64 4.43
CA LEU A 82 9.05 -6.55 3.47
C LEU A 82 10.47 -5.98 3.49
N GLU A 83 11.07 -5.79 4.67
CA GLU A 83 12.42 -5.25 4.78
C GLU A 83 13.45 -6.12 4.05
N GLN A 84 13.43 -7.42 4.30
CA GLN A 84 14.34 -8.36 3.65
C GLN A 84 14.08 -8.41 2.14
N TYR A 85 12.83 -8.37 1.73
CA TYR A 85 12.46 -8.38 0.32
C TYR A 85 12.98 -7.15 -0.44
N LEU A 86 12.88 -5.95 0.15
CA LEU A 86 13.39 -4.70 -0.42
C LEU A 86 14.92 -4.63 -0.47
N LYS A 87 15.62 -5.33 0.44
CA LYS A 87 17.08 -5.46 0.40
C LYS A 87 17.54 -6.37 -0.75
N MET A 88 16.83 -7.46 -0.97
CA MET A 88 17.19 -8.47 -1.97
C MET A 88 16.83 -8.07 -3.41
N ASN A 89 15.74 -7.30 -3.58
CA ASN A 89 15.25 -6.82 -4.88
C ASN A 89 15.41 -5.32 -4.95
#